data_AF-A0A8S2XYF2-F1
#
_entry.id   AF-A0A8S2XYF2-F1
#
_cell.length_a   1.000
_cell.length_b   1.000
_cell.length_c   1.000
_cell.angle_alpha   90.00
_cell.angle_beta   90.00
_cell.angle_gamma   90.00
#
_symmetry.space_group_name_H-M   'P 1'
#
loop_
_entity.id
_entity.type
_entity.pdbx_description
1 polymer ?
#
loop_
_entity_poly.entity_id
_entity_poly.type
_entity_poly.pdbx_seq_one_letter_code
_entity_poly.pdbx_strand_id
1 'polypeptide(L)' 'MQWKNGDTTNGQVVAGGNGAGSGLNQLSLPTDVLIDKDTDSLIICDGGNQRVVRWSRRSGTTQGEVLVNNIACYGLAM' A
#
# COMPACT_ATOMS: atom_id res chain seq x y z
N MET A 1 9.66 -7.34 -10.65
CA MET A 1 9.28 -6.03 -11.21
C MET A 1 10.21 -5.72 -12.38
N GLN A 2 9.68 -5.53 -13.58
CA GLN A 2 10.46 -5.16 -14.76
C GLN A 2 10.32 -3.66 -14.96
N TRP A 3 11.38 -2.90 -14.66
CA TRP A 3 11.48 -1.51 -15.12
C TRP A 3 12.15 -1.56 -16.49
N LYS A 4 11.42 -1.19 -17.55
CA LYS A 4 12.03 -1.02 -18.87
C LYS A 4 12.92 0.22 -18.81
N ASN A 5 14.24 0.02 -18.86
CA ASN A 5 15.19 1.12 -18.97
C ASN A 5 14.84 1.96 -20.22
N GLY A 6 14.49 3.22 -20.01
CA GLY A 6 14.23 4.19 -21.08
C GLY A 6 12.78 4.65 -21.24
N ASP A 7 11.81 4.01 -20.57
CA ASP A 7 10.44 4.56 -20.45
C ASP A 7 10.44 5.62 -19.33
N THR A 8 10.58 6.89 -19.69
CA THR A 8 10.67 8.04 -18.78
C THR A 8 9.33 8.49 -18.20
N THR A 9 8.27 7.68 -18.27
CA THR A 9 7.09 7.90 -17.43
C THR A 9 7.44 7.49 -16.00
N ASN A 10 8.01 8.44 -15.26
CA ASN A 10 8.48 8.35 -13.88
C ASN A 10 7.64 7.36 -13.04
N GLY A 11 8.28 6.32 -12.52
CA GLY A 11 7.65 5.43 -11.55
C GLY A 11 7.06 6.27 -10.40
N GLN A 12 5.77 6.06 -10.11
CA GLN A 12 5.07 6.79 -9.07
C GLN A 12 5.03 5.96 -7.78
N VAL A 13 5.35 6.61 -6.66
CA VAL A 13 5.04 6.06 -5.34
C VAL A 13 3.54 6.19 -5.12
N VAL A 14 2.85 5.05 -5.02
CA VAL A 14 1.39 4.98 -4.82
C VAL A 14 1.00 4.53 -3.42
N ALA A 15 1.95 4.16 -2.57
CA ALA A 15 1.75 3.82 -1.16
C ALA A 15 3.00 4.07 -0.33
N GLY A 16 2.82 4.62 0.87
CA GLY A 16 3.93 4.95 1.79
C GLY A 16 4.74 6.16 1.31
N GLY A 17 6.07 6.05 1.35
CA GLY A 17 7.00 7.13 0.94
C GLY A 17 7.32 8.17 2.01
N ASN A 18 6.67 8.12 3.18
CA ASN A 18 6.85 9.10 4.27
C ASN A 18 7.59 8.52 5.50
N GLY A 19 8.47 7.54 5.27
CA GLY A 19 9.13 6.79 6.34
C GLY A 19 8.23 5.77 7.03
N ALA A 20 8.84 4.97 7.92
CA ALA A 20 8.11 3.99 8.71
C ALA A 20 7.33 4.67 9.85
N GLY A 21 6.07 4.27 10.05
CA GLY A 21 5.23 4.83 11.12
C GLY A 21 3.77 4.42 11.02
N SER A 22 2.95 4.94 11.93
CA SER A 22 1.53 4.61 12.07
C SER A 22 0.57 5.64 11.45
N GLY A 23 1.09 6.75 10.92
CA GLY A 23 0.30 7.72 10.17
C GLY A 23 -0.41 7.09 8.96
N LEU A 24 -1.48 7.71 8.48
CA LEU A 24 -2.23 7.19 7.30
C LEU A 24 -1.41 7.29 6.01
N ASN A 25 -0.43 8.19 5.96
CA ASN A 25 0.53 8.34 4.88
C ASN A 25 1.81 7.48 5.07
N GLN A 26 1.83 6.61 6.08
CA GLN A 26 2.96 5.76 6.44
C GLN A 26 2.55 4.28 6.52
N LEU A 27 3.54 3.40 6.43
CA LEU A 27 3.41 1.97 6.66
C LEU A 27 4.46 1.56 7.69
N SER A 28 4.22 0.47 8.41
CA SER A 28 5.14 -0.11 9.39
C SER A 28 5.17 -1.62 9.21
N LEU A 29 6.33 -2.15 8.80
CA LEU A 29 6.55 -3.58 8.56
C LEU A 29 5.42 -4.26 7.75
N PRO A 30 5.10 -3.77 6.54
CA PRO A 30 4.08 -4.42 5.72
C PRO A 30 4.52 -5.83 5.33
N THR A 31 3.62 -6.80 5.49
CA THR A 31 3.92 -8.24 5.32
C THR A 31 3.41 -8.81 4.01
N ASP A 32 2.40 -8.20 3.40
CA ASP A 32 1.79 -8.64 2.15
C ASP A 32 1.05 -7.52 1.41
N VAL A 33 0.84 -7.68 0.11
CA VAL A 33 0.10 -6.75 -0.75
C VAL A 33 -0.60 -7.48 -1.89
N LEU A 34 -1.85 -7.09 -2.16
CA LEU A 34 -2.59 -7.51 -3.35
C LEU A 34 -3.13 -6.31 -4.12
N ILE A 35 -3.46 -6.56 -5.40
CA ILE A 35 -4.09 -5.57 -6.27
C ILE A 35 -5.57 -5.89 -6.35
N ASP A 36 -6.38 -4.96 -5.86
CA ASP A 36 -7.81 -4.92 -6.16
C ASP A 36 -7.99 -4.22 -7.52
N LYS A 37 -8.36 -5.01 -8.53
CA LYS A 37 -8.56 -4.53 -9.91
C LYS A 37 -9.87 -3.77 -10.09
N ASP A 38 -10.89 -4.08 -9.29
CA ASP A 38 -12.21 -3.47 -9.42
C ASP A 38 -12.15 -2.02 -8.97
N THR A 39 -11.36 -1.77 -7.92
CA THR A 39 -11.23 -0.43 -7.35
C THR A 39 -9.89 0.25 -7.65
N ASP A 40 -9.06 -0.36 -8.49
CA ASP A 40 -7.74 0.15 -8.89
C ASP A 40 -6.85 0.55 -7.69
N SER A 41 -6.79 -0.34 -6.70
CA SER A 41 -6.17 -0.07 -5.40
C SER A 41 -5.21 -1.18 -4.97
N LEU A 42 -4.25 -0.83 -4.12
CA LEU A 42 -3.47 -1.78 -3.34
C LEU A 42 -4.19 -2.05 -2.02
N ILE A 43 -4.32 -3.31 -1.66
CA ILE A 43 -4.68 -3.73 -0.30
C ILE A 43 -3.41 -4.24 0.35
N ILE A 44 -3.02 -3.60 1.45
CA ILE A 44 -1.72 -3.79 2.09
C ILE A 44 -1.96 -4.27 3.51
N CYS A 45 -1.28 -5.36 3.84
CA CYS A 45 -1.18 -5.92 5.17
C CYS A 45 -0.09 -5.14 5.92
N ASP A 46 -0.50 -4.09 6.66
CA ASP A 46 0.39 -3.18 7.37
C ASP A 46 0.69 -3.74 8.78
N GLY A 47 1.41 -4.87 8.79
CA GLY A 47 1.54 -5.78 9.93
C GLY A 47 2.10 -5.15 11.20
N GLY A 48 3.08 -4.25 11.08
CA GLY A 48 3.64 -3.51 12.22
C GLY A 48 2.67 -2.52 12.85
N ASN A 49 1.63 -2.09 12.11
CA ASN A 49 0.55 -1.26 12.61
C ASN A 49 -0.72 -2.07 12.93
N GLN A 50 -0.69 -3.40 12.80
CA GLN A 50 -1.82 -4.30 13.09
C GLN A 50 -3.11 -3.93 12.34
N ARG A 51 -2.97 -3.54 11.07
CA ARG A 51 -4.09 -3.09 10.22
C ARG A 51 -3.97 -3.56 8.78
N VAL A 52 -5.09 -3.55 8.08
CA VAL A 52 -5.14 -3.64 6.61
C VAL A 52 -5.53 -2.28 6.08
N VAL A 53 -4.74 -1.75 5.15
CA VAL A 53 -4.99 -0.46 4.51
C VAL A 53 -5.21 -0.60 3.02
N ARG A 54 -6.02 0.30 2.48
CA ARG A 54 -6.23 0.45 1.05
C ARG A 54 -5.57 1.74 0.56
N TRP A 55 -4.84 1.64 -0.54
CA TRP A 55 -4.23 2.77 -1.23
C TRP A 55 -4.65 2.80 -2.69
N SER A 56 -5.27 3.90 -3.12
CA SER A 56 -5.57 4.10 -4.54
C SER A 56 -4.27 4.19 -5.34
N ARG A 57 -4.22 3.50 -6.49
CA ARG A 57 -3.07 3.58 -7.41
C ARG A 57 -3.11 4.81 -8.30
N ARG A 58 -4.18 5.61 -8.21
CA ARG A 58 -4.34 6.84 -8.98
C ARG A 58 -3.44 7.94 -8.44
N SER A 59 -2.97 8.79 -9.35
CA SER A 59 -2.16 9.95 -9.03
C SER A 59 -2.85 10.90 -8.05
N GLY A 60 -2.11 11.40 -7.07
CA GLY A 60 -2.61 12.35 -6.06
C GLY A 60 -3.05 11.72 -4.74
N THR A 61 -3.01 10.39 -4.62
CA THR A 61 -3.24 9.71 -3.34
C THR A 61 -2.05 9.93 -2.41
N THR A 62 -2.27 10.55 -1.26
CA THR A 62 -1.21 10.89 -0.29
C THR A 62 -1.27 10.07 1.00
N GLN A 63 -2.37 9.34 1.22
CA GLN A 63 -2.59 8.52 2.41
C GLN A 63 -3.52 7.34 2.10
N GLY A 64 -3.41 6.28 2.90
CA GLY A 64 -4.27 5.12 2.84
C GLY A 64 -5.52 5.27 3.71
N GLU A 65 -6.49 4.42 3.41
CA GLU A 65 -7.70 4.20 4.20
C GLU A 65 -7.56 2.92 5.02
N VAL A 66 -7.94 2.92 6.30
CA VAL A 66 -7.94 1.71 7.11
C VAL A 66 -9.20 0.90 6.81
N LEU A 67 -9.03 -0.31 6.28
CA LEU A 67 -10.15 -1.23 6.03
C LEU A 67 -10.46 -2.08 7.27
N VAL A 68 -9.42 -2.56 7.94
CA VAL A 68 -9.51 -3.40 9.14
C VAL A 68 -8.42 -2.98 10.10
N ASN A 69 -8.75 -2.91 11.39
CA ASN A 69 -7.83 -2.51 12.45
C ASN A 69 -7.79 -3.55 13.58
N ASN A 70 -6.73 -3.52 14.38
CA ASN A 70 -6.50 -4.42 15.52
C ASN A 70 -6.46 -5.90 15.11
N ILE A 71 -5.76 -6.21 14.02
CA ILE A 71 -5.55 -7.59 13.56
C ILE A 71 -4.06 -7.91 13.40
N ALA A 72 -3.70 -9.17 13.67
CA ALA A 72 -2.40 -9.69 13.31
C ALA A 72 -2.41 -10.08 11.82
N CYS A 73 -1.97 -9.15 10.97
CA CYS A 73 -1.96 -9.34 9.53
C CYS A 73 -0.61 -9.92 9.07
N TYR A 74 -0.63 -11.17 8.58
CA TYR A 74 0.56 -11.86 8.07
C TYR A 74 0.49 -12.23 6.58
N GLY A 75 -0.71 -12.21 5.99
CA GLY A 75 -0.93 -12.56 4.60
C GLY A 75 -2.33 -12.18 4.15
N LEU A 76 -2.49 -11.96 2.86
CA LEU A 76 -3.74 -11.65 2.20
C LEU A 76 -4.02 -12.72 1.12
N ALA A 77 -5.29 -13.00 0.88
CA ALA A 77 -5.73 -13.91 -0.17
C ALA A 77 -6.96 -13.33 -0.87
N MET A 78 -7.10 -13.63 -2.16
CA MET A 78 -8.30 -13.35 -2.97
C MET A 78 -8.98 -14.65 -3.37
#